data_AF-A0A537PKF0-F1
#
_entry.id   AF-A0A537PKF0-F1
#
_cell.length_a   1.000
_cell.length_b   1.000
_cell.length_c   1.000
_cell.angle_alpha   90.00
_cell.angle_beta   90.00
_cell.angle_gamma   90.00
#
_symmetry.space_group_name_H-M   'P 1'
#
loop_
_entity.id
_entity.type
_entity.pdbx_description
1 polymer ?
#
loop_
_entity_poly.entity_id
_entity_poly.type
_entity_poly.pdbx_seq_one_letter_code
_entity_poly.pdbx_strand_id
1 'polypeptide(L)'
;MEQRTDDGLSPYRVFSRAEWAAKRADTPMTLKSDEVTRLRSLHDRLDMAEVEEIYLPLSRLLSLYVAATQRLFHAQQKFLGTEDTKVPFVIGVAGSVAVGKSTTARVLQALLARWPNVPKVDLVTT
;
A
#
# COMPACT_ATOMS: atom_id res chain seq x y z
N MET A 1 -20.84 -15.99 24.74
CA MET A 1 -19.41 -15.66 24.67
C MET A 1 -19.32 -14.17 24.39
N GLU A 2 -19.26 -13.37 25.46
CA GLU A 2 -19.40 -11.91 25.41
C GLU A 2 -18.26 -11.25 24.63
N GLN A 3 -18.64 -10.40 23.67
CA GLN A 3 -17.74 -9.43 23.05
C GLN A 3 -17.41 -8.36 24.09
N ARG A 4 -16.14 -8.30 24.50
CA ARG A 4 -15.59 -7.12 25.17
C ARG A 4 -15.58 -5.98 24.15
N THR A 5 -16.56 -5.08 24.23
CA THR A 5 -16.47 -3.74 23.64
C THR A 5 -15.34 -3.01 24.36
N ASP A 6 -14.21 -2.87 23.68
CA ASP A 6 -13.02 -2.22 24.21
C ASP A 6 -13.24 -0.71 24.33
N ASP A 7 -12.89 -0.19 25.49
CA ASP A 7 -13.24 1.13 25.97
C ASP A 7 -12.34 2.20 25.31
N GLY A 8 -12.90 2.93 24.34
CA GLY A 8 -12.63 4.36 24.14
C GLY A 8 -11.48 4.83 23.25
N LEU A 9 -10.29 4.21 23.21
CA LEU A 9 -9.16 4.76 22.43
C LEU A 9 -8.24 3.67 21.85
N SER A 10 -8.54 3.19 20.65
CA SER A 10 -7.60 2.38 19.86
C SER A 10 -6.73 3.28 18.95
N PRO A 11 -5.41 3.07 18.87
CA PRO A 11 -4.56 3.76 17.89
C PRO A 11 -4.85 3.30 16.45
N TYR A 12 -5.65 2.24 16.28
CA TYR A 12 -6.01 1.66 15.00
C TYR A 12 -7.45 1.96 14.64
N ARG A 13 -7.67 2.29 13.35
CA ARG A 13 -9.01 2.31 12.76
C ARG A 13 -9.31 0.93 12.20
N VAL A 14 -10.43 0.36 12.61
CA VAL A 14 -10.92 -0.94 12.14
C VAL A 14 -11.96 -0.71 11.05
N PHE A 15 -11.85 -1.46 9.96
CA PHE A 15 -12.79 -1.44 8.85
C PHE A 15 -13.22 -2.86 8.53
N SER A 16 -14.49 -3.06 8.25
CA SER A 16 -14.96 -4.24 7.52
C SER A 16 -14.43 -4.21 6.08
N ARG A 17 -14.42 -5.38 5.42
CA ARG A 17 -14.00 -5.49 4.01
C ARG A 17 -14.77 -4.51 3.10
N ALA A 18 -16.09 -4.41 3.29
CA ALA A 18 -16.92 -3.52 2.48
C ALA A 18 -16.59 -2.04 2.69
N GLU A 19 -16.39 -1.62 3.94
CA GLU A 19 -15.99 -0.23 4.26
C GLU A 19 -14.61 0.12 3.69
N TRP A 20 -13.69 -0.85 3.71
CA TRP A 20 -12.36 -0.70 3.13
C TRP A 20 -12.39 -0.61 1.60
N ALA A 21 -13.12 -1.52 0.94
CA ALA A 21 -13.27 -1.55 -0.51
C ALA A 21 -13.86 -0.24 -1.05
N ALA A 22 -14.81 0.35 -0.31
CA ALA A 22 -15.38 1.66 -0.64
C ALA A 22 -14.34 2.79 -0.65
N LYS A 23 -13.20 2.65 0.03
CA LYS A 23 -12.10 3.64 0.01
C LYS A 23 -11.32 3.67 -1.31
N ARG A 24 -11.60 2.78 -2.26
CA ARG A 24 -11.13 2.94 -3.65
C ARG A 24 -11.60 4.28 -4.24
N ALA A 25 -12.78 4.76 -3.83
CA ALA A 25 -13.48 5.90 -4.40
C ALA A 25 -13.49 5.82 -5.95
N ASP A 26 -13.07 6.88 -6.64
CA ASP A 26 -13.02 6.95 -8.11
C ASP A 26 -11.69 6.48 -8.70
N THR A 27 -10.85 5.80 -7.91
CA THR A 27 -9.57 5.29 -8.43
C THR A 27 -9.84 4.17 -9.43
N PRO A 28 -9.49 4.33 -10.72
CA PRO A 28 -9.75 3.30 -11.71
C PRO A 28 -8.86 2.09 -11.43
N MET A 29 -9.38 0.89 -11.73
CA MET A 29 -8.58 -0.33 -11.69
C MET A 29 -7.49 -0.24 -12.77
N THR A 30 -6.22 -0.22 -12.34
CA THR A 30 -5.08 0.00 -13.24
C THR A 30 -4.35 -1.29 -13.64
N LEU A 31 -4.64 -2.41 -12.96
CA LEU A 31 -4.12 -3.73 -13.28
C LEU A 31 -5.10 -4.50 -14.17
N LYS A 32 -4.58 -5.12 -15.22
CA LYS A 32 -5.32 -6.07 -16.04
C LYS A 32 -5.31 -7.47 -15.42
N SER A 33 -6.26 -8.31 -15.80
CA SER A 33 -6.42 -9.67 -15.28
C SER A 33 -5.21 -10.59 -15.56
N ASP A 34 -4.54 -10.41 -16.69
CA ASP A 34 -3.30 -11.11 -17.05
C ASP A 34 -2.11 -10.67 -16.18
N GLU A 35 -2.07 -9.41 -15.76
CA GLU A 35 -1.08 -8.89 -14.82
C GLU A 35 -1.29 -9.46 -13.42
N VAL A 36 -2.53 -9.51 -12.95
CA VAL A 36 -2.85 -10.15 -11.66
C VAL A 36 -2.48 -11.63 -11.68
N THR A 37 -2.76 -12.33 -12.79
CA THR A 37 -2.38 -13.74 -12.94
C THR A 37 -0.87 -13.96 -12.85
N ARG A 38 -0.05 -13.06 -13.42
CA ARG A 38 1.42 -13.11 -13.32
C ARG A 38 1.94 -12.80 -11.91
N LEU A 39 1.20 -12.01 -11.12
CA LEU A 39 1.56 -11.70 -9.74
C LEU A 39 1.22 -12.86 -8.77
N ARG A 40 0.39 -13.82 -9.20
CA ARG A 40 0.09 -15.01 -8.40
C ARG A 40 1.34 -15.86 -8.23
N SER A 41 1.69 -16.13 -6.97
CA SER A 41 2.59 -17.22 -6.65
C SER A 41 1.87 -18.56 -6.81
N LEU A 42 2.65 -19.64 -6.95
CA LEU A 42 2.16 -21.03 -7.09
C LEU A 42 1.15 -21.49 -6.02
N HIS A 43 0.99 -20.76 -4.91
CA HIS A 43 0.13 -21.13 -3.78
C HIS A 43 -0.88 -20.04 -3.36
N ASP A 44 -1.03 -18.94 -4.10
CA ASP A 44 -1.86 -17.81 -3.64
C ASP A 44 -3.26 -17.74 -4.24
N ARG A 45 -4.22 -17.42 -3.36
CA ARG A 45 -5.62 -17.08 -3.66
C ARG A 45 -5.80 -15.63 -4.15
N LEU A 46 -4.76 -15.02 -4.73
CA LEU A 46 -4.87 -13.68 -5.26
C LEU A 46 -5.73 -13.69 -6.53
N ASP A 47 -6.94 -13.13 -6.43
CA ASP A 47 -7.83 -12.89 -7.56
C ASP A 47 -8.04 -11.39 -7.80
N MET A 48 -8.76 -11.06 -8.88
CA MET A 48 -9.03 -9.66 -9.25
C MET A 48 -9.84 -8.93 -8.18
N ALA A 49 -10.79 -9.60 -7.53
CA ALA A 49 -11.64 -9.00 -6.51
C ALA A 49 -10.82 -8.63 -5.27
N GLU A 50 -9.86 -9.46 -4.87
CA GLU A 50 -8.97 -9.14 -3.76
C GLU A 50 -8.03 -7.98 -4.10
N VAL A 51 -7.52 -7.90 -5.33
CA VAL A 51 -6.72 -6.75 -5.78
C VAL A 51 -7.55 -5.46 -5.74
N GLU A 52 -8.78 -5.50 -6.25
CA GLU A 52 -9.65 -4.33 -6.33
C GLU A 52 -10.19 -3.88 -4.96
N GLU A 53 -10.59 -4.81 -4.11
CA GLU A 53 -11.24 -4.52 -2.83
C GLU A 53 -10.25 -4.25 -1.70
N ILE A 54 -9.05 -4.85 -1.74
CA ILE A 54 -8.06 -4.75 -0.64
C ILE A 54 -6.85 -3.94 -1.05
N TYR A 55 -6.16 -4.35 -2.11
CA TYR A 55 -4.84 -3.80 -2.46
C TYR A 55 -4.92 -2.45 -3.16
N LEU A 56 -5.95 -2.19 -3.96
CA LEU A 56 -6.12 -0.91 -4.64
C LEU A 56 -6.36 0.24 -3.64
N PRO A 57 -7.30 0.16 -2.68
CA PRO A 57 -7.42 1.16 -1.61
C PRO A 57 -6.15 1.33 -0.78
N LEU A 58 -5.44 0.22 -0.50
CA LEU A 58 -4.17 0.27 0.23
C LEU A 58 -3.10 1.04 -0.54
N SER A 59 -2.94 0.76 -1.84
CA SER A 59 -1.99 1.46 -2.70
C SER A 59 -2.28 2.96 -2.79
N ARG A 60 -3.57 3.34 -2.82
CA ARG A 60 -4.01 4.72 -2.77
C ARG A 60 -3.65 5.38 -1.44
N LEU A 61 -3.89 4.70 -0.31
CA LEU A 61 -3.51 5.23 0.99
C LEU A 61 -2.01 5.45 1.06
N LEU A 62 -1.21 4.48 0.61
CA LEU A 62 0.24 4.59 0.55
C LEU A 62 0.70 5.73 -0.37
N SER A 63 0.06 5.94 -1.52
CA SER A 63 0.41 7.06 -2.42
C SER A 63 0.14 8.43 -1.77
N LEU A 64 -0.88 8.56 -0.92
CA LEU A 64 -1.13 9.76 -0.11
C LEU A 64 -0.02 9.99 0.91
N TYR A 65 0.44 8.95 1.61
CA TYR A 65 1.58 9.03 2.53
C TYR A 65 2.85 9.47 1.80
N VAL A 66 3.17 8.84 0.66
CA VAL A 66 4.34 9.21 -0.15
C VAL A 66 4.28 10.68 -0.56
N ALA A 67 3.13 11.15 -1.06
CA ALA A 67 2.97 12.55 -1.44
C ALA A 67 3.14 13.52 -0.26
N ALA A 68 2.59 13.17 0.91
CA ALA A 68 2.72 13.98 2.12
C ALA A 68 4.17 14.06 2.62
N THR A 69 4.88 12.93 2.66
CA THR A 69 6.29 12.88 3.06
C THR A 69 7.18 13.66 2.09
N GLN A 70 6.95 13.55 0.78
CA GLN A 70 7.67 14.34 -0.23
C GLN A 70 7.47 15.85 -0.01
N ARG A 71 6.22 16.29 0.23
CA ARG A 71 5.93 17.71 0.51
C ARG A 71 6.63 18.19 1.79
N LEU A 72 6.61 17.39 2.85
CA LEU A 72 7.29 17.72 4.10
C LEU A 72 8.80 17.85 3.90
N PHE A 73 9.40 16.91 3.18
CA PHE A 73 10.83 16.92 2.85
C PHE A 73 11.23 18.16 2.04
N HIS A 74 10.42 18.58 1.06
CA HIS A 74 10.68 19.80 0.30
C HIS A 74 10.54 21.07 1.15
N ALA A 75 9.56 21.11 2.07
CA ALA A 75 9.42 22.23 2.99
C ALA A 75 10.62 22.35 3.95
N GLN A 76 11.12 21.22 4.46
CA GLN A 76 12.30 21.18 5.32
C GLN A 76 13.57 21.64 4.60
N GLN A 77 13.83 21.14 3.39
CA GLN A 77 14.97 21.60 2.58
C GLN A 77 14.93 23.12 2.35
N LYS A 78 13.75 23.65 1.99
CA LYS A 78 13.59 25.09 1.78
C LYS A 78 13.85 25.89 3.06
N PHE A 79 13.41 25.39 4.21
CA PHE A 79 13.63 26.05 5.49
C PHE A 79 15.11 26.01 5.92
N LEU A 80 15.79 24.88 5.70
CA LEU A 80 17.19 24.67 6.11
C LEU A 80 18.21 25.20 5.09
N GLY A 81 17.79 25.51 3.86
CA GLY A 81 18.68 25.95 2.79
C GLY A 81 19.59 24.84 2.24
N THR A 82 19.14 23.59 2.29
CA THR A 82 19.90 22.42 1.82
C THR A 82 19.41 21.94 0.45
N GLU A 83 20.34 21.39 -0.35
CA GLU A 83 20.05 20.68 -1.61
C GLU A 83 20.23 19.17 -1.41
N ASP A 84 19.59 18.63 -0.37
CA ASP A 84 19.75 17.22 -0.02
C ASP A 84 19.24 16.29 -1.13
N THR A 85 19.91 15.15 -1.31
CA THR A 85 19.47 14.15 -2.28
C THR A 85 18.12 13.56 -1.88
N LYS A 86 17.28 13.26 -2.88
CA LYS A 86 15.97 12.63 -2.68
C LYS A 86 16.08 11.37 -1.82
N VAL A 87 15.43 11.39 -0.66
CA VAL A 87 15.35 10.23 0.25
C VAL A 87 14.25 9.27 -0.22
N PRO A 88 14.52 7.96 -0.37
CA PRO A 88 13.50 6.97 -0.69
C PRO A 88 12.43 6.85 0.42
N PHE A 89 11.19 6.62 0.02
CA PHE A 89 10.13 6.21 0.96
C PHE A 89 10.17 4.69 1.12
N VAL A 90 10.41 4.19 2.33
CA VAL A 90 10.57 2.76 2.61
C VAL A 90 9.29 2.17 3.20
N ILE A 91 8.81 1.07 2.61
CA ILE A 91 7.66 0.31 3.10
C ILE A 91 8.15 -1.06 3.58
N GLY A 92 8.07 -1.30 4.88
CA GLY A 92 8.36 -2.62 5.46
C GLY A 92 7.13 -3.53 5.42
N VAL A 93 7.27 -4.74 4.87
CA VAL A 93 6.23 -5.77 4.89
C VAL A 93 6.66 -6.92 5.80
N ALA A 94 6.02 -7.04 6.95
CA ALA A 94 6.33 -8.02 7.99
C ALA A 94 5.21 -9.06 8.17
N GLY A 95 5.50 -10.17 8.85
CA GLY A 95 4.55 -11.27 9.07
C GLY A 95 5.23 -12.64 9.15
N SER A 96 4.46 -13.66 9.58
CA SER A 96 4.95 -15.05 9.74
C SER A 96 5.46 -15.69 8.44
N VAL A 97 6.21 -16.78 8.56
CA VAL A 97 6.62 -17.60 7.40
C VAL A 97 5.37 -18.14 6.69
N ALA A 98 5.40 -18.21 5.37
CA ALA A 98 4.30 -18.67 4.51
C ALA A 98 2.99 -17.85 4.53
N VAL A 99 2.93 -16.68 5.20
CA VAL A 99 1.72 -15.82 5.25
C VAL A 99 1.46 -15.00 3.97
N GLY A 100 2.31 -15.13 2.94
CA GLY A 100 2.10 -14.42 1.66
C GLY A 100 2.79 -13.05 1.53
N LYS A 101 3.74 -12.69 2.40
CA LYS A 101 4.48 -11.39 2.36
C LYS A 101 5.01 -11.04 0.97
N SER A 102 5.67 -11.99 0.30
CA SER A 102 6.26 -11.76 -1.03
C SER A 102 5.21 -11.48 -2.09
N THR A 103 3.99 -11.99 -1.91
CA THR A 103 2.87 -11.73 -2.81
C THR A 103 2.28 -10.36 -2.54
N THR A 104 2.01 -10.00 -1.29
CA THR A 104 1.64 -8.63 -0.90
C THR A 104 2.63 -7.60 -1.45
N ALA A 105 3.94 -7.83 -1.30
CA ALA A 105 4.96 -6.90 -1.74
C ALA A 105 4.99 -6.73 -3.27
N ARG A 106 4.86 -7.82 -4.04
CA ARG A 106 4.79 -7.76 -5.52
C ARG A 106 3.54 -7.06 -6.03
N VAL A 107 2.39 -7.32 -5.40
CA VAL A 107 1.12 -6.63 -5.76
C VAL A 107 1.22 -5.14 -5.47
N LEU A 108 1.73 -4.77 -4.29
CA LEU A 108 1.95 -3.36 -3.94
C LEU A 108 2.96 -2.69 -4.85
N GLN A 109 4.06 -3.36 -5.22
CA GLN A 109 5.03 -2.85 -6.18
C GLN A 109 4.36 -2.52 -7.51
N ALA A 110 3.57 -3.45 -8.05
CA ALA A 110 2.87 -3.26 -9.32
C ALA A 110 1.87 -2.10 -9.24
N LEU A 111 1.03 -2.06 -8.20
CA LEU A 111 0.05 -0.99 -8.05
C LEU A 111 0.71 0.38 -7.85
N LEU A 112 1.71 0.48 -6.97
CA LEU A 112 2.39 1.73 -6.64
C LEU A 112 3.13 2.31 -7.85
N ALA A 113 3.77 1.48 -8.68
CA ALA A 113 4.50 1.93 -9.87
C ALA A 113 3.61 2.63 -10.93
N ARG A 114 2.28 2.52 -10.82
CA ARG A 114 1.31 3.17 -11.71
C ARG A 114 0.82 4.53 -11.20
N TRP A 115 1.20 4.93 -9.99
CA TRP A 115 0.83 6.23 -9.45
C TRP A 115 1.78 7.32 -9.97
N PRO A 116 1.27 8.47 -10.47
CA PRO A 116 2.12 9.52 -11.06
C PRO A 116 3.21 10.06 -10.12
N ASN A 117 2.96 10.05 -8.82
CA ASN A 117 3.87 10.54 -7.79
C ASN A 117 4.86 9.47 -7.27
N VAL A 118 4.82 8.25 -7.81
CA VAL A 118 5.65 7.11 -7.40
C VAL A 118 6.32 6.45 -8.62
N PRO A 119 7.23 7.15 -9.32
CA PRO A 119 7.72 6.72 -10.63
C PRO A 119 8.66 5.51 -10.60
N LYS A 120 9.24 5.19 -9.44
CA LYS A 120 10.16 4.04 -9.27
C LYS A 120 9.82 3.31 -7.97
N VAL A 121 9.60 2.00 -8.08
CA VAL A 121 9.32 1.11 -6.95
C VAL A 121 10.16 -0.15 -7.07
N ASP A 122 11.15 -0.28 -6.18
CA ASP A 122 12.03 -1.44 -6.12
C ASP A 122 11.59 -2.37 -4.98
N LEU A 123 11.74 -3.68 -5.18
CA LEU A 123 11.47 -4.69 -4.16
C LEU A 123 12.81 -5.25 -3.66
N VAL A 124 13.05 -5.14 -2.35
CA VAL A 124 14.22 -5.74 -1.69
C VAL A 124 13.73 -6.79 -0.71
N THR A 125 14.19 -8.03 -0.88
CA THR A 125 13.91 -9.14 0.04
C THR A 125 15.02 -9.28 1.07
N THR A 126 14.66 -9.56 2.32
CA THR A 126 15.58 -9.93 3.40
C THR A 126 15.76 -11.44 3.49
#